data_AF-A0A1Q7DI23-F1
#
_entry.id   AF-A0A1Q7DI23-F1
#
_cell.length_a   1.000
_cell.length_b   1.000
_cell.length_c   1.000
_cell.angle_alpha   90.00
_cell.angle_beta   90.00
_cell.angle_gamma   90.00
#
_symmetry.space_group_name_H-M   'P 1'
#
loop_
_entity.id
_entity.type
_entity.pdbx_description
1 polymer ?
#
loop_
_entity_poly.entity_id
_entity_poly.type
_entity_poly.pdbx_seq_one_letter_code
_entity_poly.pdbx_strand_id
1 'polypeptide(L)'
;MAGILALSTDAGSAQHTSGFVLPALRWIWPAATLPLLESVHAVIRKLAHLTEYAVLAGLWYRAFVVGRRSPTIAVALTFGLSVAWAGIDEALQTLVPSRTASMLDVGIDAAGALLACVGAVGRPRLADLVTSSLLWTAMVIGGTALVFNAVIGVGSGALWVTTSAAALAVLARGRVAGS
;
A
#
# COMPACT_ATOMS: atom_id res chain seq x y z
N MET A 1 2.29 16.09 3.93
CA MET A 1 2.29 16.39 5.38
C MET A 1 0.87 16.56 5.91
N ALA A 2 0.04 17.49 5.42
CA ALA A 2 -1.35 17.62 5.92
C ALA A 2 -2.20 16.33 5.76
N GLY A 3 -2.06 15.61 4.63
CA GLY A 3 -2.72 14.31 4.42
C GLY A 3 -2.31 13.26 5.46
N ILE A 4 -1.00 13.13 5.71
CA ILE A 4 -0.43 12.24 6.74
C ILE A 4 -1.05 12.55 8.10
N LEU A 5 -0.99 13.82 8.52
CA LEU A 5 -1.54 14.19 9.83
C LEU A 5 -3.04 13.91 9.95
N ALA A 6 -3.81 14.09 8.87
CA ALA A 6 -5.23 13.74 8.86
C ALA A 6 -5.44 12.22 9.00
N LEU A 7 -4.66 11.42 8.27
CA LEU A 7 -4.71 9.97 8.36
C LEU A 7 -4.23 9.44 9.71
N SER A 8 -3.31 10.13 10.37
CA SER A 8 -2.77 9.76 11.69
C SER A 8 -3.72 10.05 12.85
N THR A 9 -4.81 10.78 12.60
CA THR A 9 -5.91 10.89 13.57
C THR A 9 -6.72 9.59 13.68
N ASP A 10 -7.81 9.64 14.48
CA ASP A 10 -8.78 8.55 14.54
C ASP A 10 -9.38 8.20 13.17
N ALA A 11 -9.42 9.13 12.22
CA ALA A 11 -9.93 8.86 10.88
C ALA A 11 -9.22 7.69 10.16
N GLY A 12 -7.92 7.47 10.42
CA GLY A 12 -7.18 6.32 9.88
C GLY A 12 -7.04 5.14 10.87
N SER A 13 -7.66 5.22 12.05
CA SER A 13 -7.58 4.15 13.06
C SER A 13 -8.20 2.86 12.53
N ALA A 14 -7.73 1.71 13.04
CA ALA A 14 -8.27 0.41 12.65
C ALA A 14 -9.78 0.33 12.94
N GLN A 15 -10.21 0.92 14.05
CA GLN A 15 -11.58 0.99 14.50
C GLN A 15 -12.43 1.77 13.48
N HIS A 16 -12.02 2.98 13.10
CA HIS A 16 -12.76 3.80 12.16
C HIS A 16 -12.80 3.17 10.75
N THR A 17 -11.64 2.73 10.26
CA THR A 17 -11.50 2.16 8.92
C THR A 17 -12.20 0.82 8.75
N SER A 18 -12.29 0.01 9.82
CA SER A 18 -13.00 -1.26 9.78
C SER A 18 -14.49 -1.12 9.43
N GLY A 19 -15.10 0.01 9.79
CA GLY A 19 -16.52 0.30 9.56
C GLY A 19 -16.94 0.30 8.09
N PHE A 20 -15.99 0.53 7.17
CA PHE A 20 -16.24 0.47 5.74
C PHE A 20 -15.38 -0.57 5.01
N VAL A 21 -14.14 -0.83 5.46
CA VAL A 21 -13.26 -1.81 4.81
C VAL A 21 -13.76 -3.24 5.03
N LEU A 22 -14.15 -3.61 6.26
CA LEU A 22 -14.61 -4.99 6.52
C LEU A 22 -15.90 -5.34 5.77
N PRO A 23 -16.93 -4.48 5.71
CA PRO A 23 -18.09 -4.72 4.85
C PRO A 23 -17.74 -4.88 3.37
N ALA A 24 -16.83 -4.04 2.84
CA ALA A 24 -16.38 -4.16 1.46
C ALA A 24 -15.65 -5.48 1.21
N LEU A 25 -14.75 -5.89 2.11
CA LEU A 25 -14.06 -7.17 2.00
C LEU A 25 -15.02 -8.35 2.14
N ARG A 26 -16.06 -8.24 2.98
CA ARG A 26 -17.11 -9.25 3.12
C ARG A 26 -17.95 -9.37 1.87
N TRP A 27 -18.22 -8.26 1.19
CA TRP A 27 -18.89 -8.27 -0.10
C TRP A 27 -18.02 -8.91 -1.19
N ILE A 28 -16.71 -8.65 -1.18
CA ILE A 28 -15.76 -9.26 -2.12
C ILE A 28 -15.63 -10.76 -1.87
N TRP A 29 -15.37 -11.17 -0.63
CA TRP A 29 -15.14 -12.56 -0.24
C TRP A 29 -16.09 -12.99 0.90
N PRO A 30 -17.36 -13.30 0.58
CA PRO A 30 -18.36 -13.64 1.59
C PRO A 30 -18.01 -14.86 2.46
N ALA A 31 -17.27 -15.81 1.88
CA ALA A 31 -16.85 -17.05 2.52
C ALA A 31 -15.63 -16.90 3.46
N ALA A 32 -14.93 -15.76 3.44
CA ALA A 32 -13.77 -15.55 4.29
C ALA A 32 -14.18 -15.52 5.78
N THR A 33 -13.34 -16.03 6.67
CA THR A 33 -13.57 -15.93 8.12
C THR A 33 -13.28 -14.50 8.61
N LEU A 34 -13.92 -14.07 9.70
CA LEU A 34 -13.69 -12.73 10.26
C LEU A 34 -12.20 -12.48 10.60
N PRO A 35 -11.45 -13.42 11.23
CA PRO A 35 -10.02 -13.22 11.49
C PRO A 35 -9.18 -13.04 10.22
N LEU A 36 -9.55 -13.72 9.12
CA LEU A 36 -8.89 -13.53 7.82
C LEU A 36 -9.16 -12.12 7.27
N LEU A 37 -10.41 -11.65 7.36
CA LEU A 37 -10.78 -10.30 6.92
C LEU A 37 -10.07 -9.21 7.73
N GLU A 38 -9.94 -9.38 9.05
CA GLU A 38 -9.17 -8.48 9.91
C GLU A 38 -7.68 -8.48 9.56
N SER A 39 -7.11 -9.65 9.26
CA SER A 39 -5.72 -9.77 8.81
C SER A 39 -5.51 -9.05 7.46
N VAL A 40 -6.41 -9.24 6.51
CA VAL A 40 -6.37 -8.54 5.21
C VAL A 40 -6.52 -7.03 5.40
N HIS A 41 -7.42 -6.59 6.27
CA HIS A 41 -7.57 -5.18 6.62
C HIS A 41 -6.29 -4.59 7.23
N ALA A 42 -5.63 -5.31 8.15
CA ALA A 42 -4.35 -4.89 8.70
C ALA A 42 -3.25 -4.76 7.63
N VAL A 43 -3.20 -5.68 6.67
CA VAL A 43 -2.29 -5.60 5.52
C VAL A 43 -2.60 -4.38 4.65
N ILE A 44 -3.88 -4.13 4.34
CA ILE A 44 -4.30 -2.95 3.56
C ILE A 44 -3.83 -1.65 4.23
N ARG A 45 -3.98 -1.55 5.57
CA ARG A 45 -3.49 -0.37 6.32
C ARG A 45 -1.98 -0.20 6.19
N LYS A 46 -1.19 -1.27 6.36
CA LYS A 46 0.27 -1.23 6.18
C LYS A 46 0.68 -0.81 4.76
N LEU A 47 -0.05 -1.25 3.74
CA LEU A 47 0.18 -0.84 2.35
C LEU A 47 -0.20 0.63 2.12
N ALA A 48 -1.22 1.14 2.80
CA ALA A 48 -1.58 2.56 2.75
C ALA A 48 -0.46 3.43 3.33
N HIS A 49 0.07 3.07 4.51
CA HIS A 49 1.24 3.70 5.14
C HIS A 49 2.47 3.72 4.21
N LEU A 50 2.84 2.55 3.67
CA LEU A 50 3.91 2.42 2.68
C LEU A 50 3.70 3.37 1.48
N THR A 51 2.48 3.44 0.95
CA THR A 51 2.14 4.24 -0.24
C THR A 51 2.19 5.73 0.07
N GLU A 52 1.65 6.13 1.23
CA GLU A 52 1.64 7.51 1.68
C GLU A 52 3.07 8.08 1.80
N TYR A 53 3.98 7.33 2.42
CA TYR A 53 5.37 7.76 2.54
C TYR A 53 6.14 7.69 1.23
N ALA A 54 5.79 6.78 0.31
CA ALA A 54 6.32 6.81 -1.04
C ALA A 54 5.91 8.09 -1.80
N VAL A 55 4.64 8.51 -1.68
CA VAL A 55 4.15 9.75 -2.29
C VAL A 55 4.82 10.97 -1.65
N LEU A 56 4.93 11.01 -0.31
CA LEU A 56 5.61 12.09 0.40
C LEU A 56 7.06 12.24 -0.07
N ALA A 57 7.81 11.15 -0.09
CA ALA A 57 9.19 11.14 -0.54
C ALA A 57 9.31 11.58 -2.01
N GLY A 58 8.40 11.14 -2.88
CA GLY A 58 8.34 11.60 -4.26
C GLY A 58 8.14 13.12 -4.38
N LEU A 59 7.28 13.71 -3.54
CA LEU A 59 7.05 15.16 -3.51
C LEU A 59 8.26 15.94 -3.00
N TRP A 60 8.92 15.49 -1.94
CA TRP A 60 10.15 16.12 -1.45
C TRP A 60 11.30 16.00 -2.43
N TYR A 61 11.48 14.83 -3.05
CA TYR A 61 12.51 14.66 -4.06
C TYR A 61 12.32 15.64 -5.22
N ARG A 62 11.07 15.76 -5.72
CA ARG A 62 10.73 16.76 -6.75
C ARG A 62 11.05 18.18 -6.30
N ALA A 63 10.72 18.54 -5.06
CA ALA A 63 11.01 19.86 -4.52
C ALA A 63 12.52 20.16 -4.46
N PHE A 64 13.35 19.20 -4.03
CA PHE A 64 14.80 19.37 -3.97
C PHE A 64 15.47 19.44 -5.34
N VAL A 65 14.99 18.64 -6.31
CA VAL A 65 15.48 18.71 -7.69
C VAL A 65 15.13 20.04 -8.34
N VAL A 66 13.89 20.55 -8.16
CA VAL A 66 13.50 21.89 -8.63
C VAL A 66 14.37 22.98 -7.96
N GLY A 67 14.71 22.79 -6.69
CA GLY A 67 15.67 23.62 -5.95
C GLY A 67 17.14 23.47 -6.36
N ARG A 68 17.42 22.79 -7.50
CA ARG A 68 18.75 22.58 -8.09
C ARG A 68 19.75 21.86 -7.19
N ARG A 69 19.29 21.02 -6.25
CA ARG A 69 20.17 20.11 -5.51
C ARG A 69 20.65 18.99 -6.42
N SER A 70 21.87 18.49 -6.20
CA SER A 70 22.34 17.29 -6.91
C SER A 70 21.45 16.09 -6.56
N PRO A 71 21.26 15.12 -7.48
CA PRO A 71 20.40 13.96 -7.24
C PRO A 71 20.75 13.20 -5.95
N THR A 72 22.04 13.05 -5.64
CA THR A 72 22.51 12.39 -4.42
C THR A 72 22.08 13.13 -3.15
N ILE A 73 22.24 14.46 -3.13
CA ILE A 73 21.82 15.28 -1.99
C ILE A 73 20.29 15.29 -1.88
N ALA A 74 19.58 15.37 -3.01
CA ALA A 74 18.12 15.33 -3.04
C ALA A 74 17.58 14.00 -2.46
N VAL A 75 18.17 12.85 -2.83
CA VAL A 75 17.82 11.54 -2.25
C VAL A 75 18.09 11.50 -0.75
N ALA A 76 19.29 11.92 -0.31
CA ALA A 76 19.67 11.88 1.09
C ALA A 76 18.73 12.74 1.96
N LEU A 77 18.43 13.97 1.52
CA LEU A 77 17.50 14.86 2.22
C LEU A 77 16.07 14.30 2.22
N THR A 78 15.60 13.79 1.09
CA THR A 78 14.26 13.19 0.97
C THR A 78 14.08 12.03 1.93
N PHE A 79 15.02 11.08 1.92
CA PHE A 79 14.94 9.91 2.76
C PHE A 79 15.05 10.28 4.25
N GLY A 80 16.03 11.11 4.61
CA GLY A 80 16.22 11.55 6.00
C GLY A 80 15.00 12.29 6.57
N LEU A 81 14.40 13.20 5.80
CA LEU A 81 13.18 13.89 6.21
C LEU A 81 11.98 12.95 6.32
N SER A 82 11.91 11.90 5.50
CA SER A 82 10.82 10.90 5.55
C SER A 82 10.88 10.05 6.78
N VAL A 83 12.06 9.57 7.14
CA VAL A 83 12.26 8.82 8.38
C VAL A 83 11.99 9.71 9.60
N ALA A 84 12.47 10.95 9.59
CA ALA A 84 12.19 11.90 10.67
C ALA A 84 10.69 12.17 10.82
N TRP A 85 9.98 12.35 9.70
CA TRP A 85 8.55 12.58 9.71
C TRP A 85 7.75 11.33 10.11
N ALA A 86 8.18 10.13 9.73
CA ALA A 86 7.62 8.87 10.22
C ALA A 86 7.73 8.74 11.74
N GLY A 87 8.89 9.09 12.31
CA GLY A 87 9.05 9.11 13.76
C GLY A 87 8.15 10.14 14.47
N ILE A 88 7.98 11.33 13.89
CA ILE A 88 7.05 12.35 14.41
C ILE A 88 5.61 11.85 14.31
N ASP A 89 5.24 11.27 13.19
CA ASP A 89 3.90 10.74 12.96
C ASP A 89 3.52 9.68 13.99
N GLU A 90 4.42 8.71 14.19
CA GLU A 90 4.28 7.65 15.18
C GLU A 90 4.14 8.20 16.60
N ALA A 91 4.95 9.22 16.93
CA ALA A 91 4.88 9.89 18.23
C ALA A 91 3.52 10.60 18.41
N LEU A 92 2.98 11.23 17.37
CA LEU A 92 1.66 11.86 17.41
C LEU A 92 0.54 10.83 17.52
N GLN A 93 0.69 9.64 16.93
CA GLN A 93 -0.28 8.55 17.07
C GLN A 93 -0.40 8.06 18.53
N THR A 94 0.63 8.21 19.36
CA THR A 94 0.53 7.91 20.82
C THR A 94 -0.51 8.77 21.54
N LEU A 95 -0.86 9.92 20.98
CA LEU A 95 -1.85 10.84 21.55
C LEU A 95 -3.29 10.46 21.14
N VAL A 96 -3.47 9.46 20.28
CA VAL A 96 -4.76 9.03 19.75
C VAL A 96 -5.15 7.70 20.43
N PRO A 97 -6.18 7.66 21.30
CA PRO A 97 -6.50 6.46 22.09
C PRO A 97 -6.87 5.22 21.28
N SER A 98 -7.35 5.38 20.05
CA SER A 98 -7.68 4.28 19.14
C SER A 98 -6.47 3.73 18.38
N ARG A 99 -5.31 4.39 18.47
CA ARG A 99 -4.07 3.99 17.81
C ARG A 99 -3.11 3.31 18.79
N THR A 100 -2.33 2.38 18.27
CA THR A 100 -1.23 1.76 18.98
C THR A 100 0.04 2.06 18.23
N ALA A 101 0.94 2.81 18.86
CA ALA A 101 2.21 3.12 18.23
C ALA A 101 3.13 1.89 18.15
N SER A 102 3.86 1.75 17.05
CA SER A 102 4.73 0.64 16.70
C SER A 102 5.95 1.11 15.91
N MET A 103 7.15 0.72 16.36
CA MET A 103 8.38 0.95 15.59
C MET A 103 8.39 0.25 14.23
N LEU A 104 7.55 -0.79 14.05
CA LEU A 104 7.38 -1.44 12.75
C LEU A 104 6.69 -0.53 11.75
N ASP A 105 5.80 0.36 12.18
CA ASP A 105 5.07 1.25 11.30
C ASP A 105 6.02 2.34 10.75
N VAL A 106 6.90 2.91 11.60
CA VAL A 106 8.02 3.76 11.16
C VAL A 106 8.92 3.04 10.13
N GLY A 107 9.19 1.75 10.34
CA GLY A 107 9.99 0.95 9.40
C GLY A 107 9.30 0.74 8.05
N ILE A 108 7.98 0.53 8.05
CA ILE A 108 7.16 0.41 6.83
C ILE A 108 7.13 1.75 6.08
N ASP A 109 6.93 2.85 6.79
CA ASP A 109 6.93 4.21 6.22
C ASP A 109 8.30 4.55 5.60
N ALA A 110 9.38 4.22 6.29
CA ALA A 110 10.74 4.36 5.77
C ALA A 110 10.96 3.50 4.51
N ALA A 111 10.42 2.28 4.45
CA ALA A 111 10.49 1.44 3.26
C ALA A 111 9.75 2.07 2.07
N GLY A 112 8.58 2.68 2.31
CA GLY A 112 7.83 3.44 1.30
C GLY A 112 8.65 4.60 0.73
N ALA A 113 9.25 5.39 1.61
CA ALA A 113 10.12 6.49 1.22
C ALA A 113 11.36 6.03 0.43
N LEU A 114 11.95 4.90 0.81
CA LEU A 114 13.07 4.31 0.09
C LEU A 114 12.69 3.87 -1.31
N LEU A 115 11.53 3.22 -1.49
CA LEU A 115 11.02 2.81 -2.80
C LEU A 115 10.89 4.01 -3.74
N ALA A 116 10.35 5.12 -3.23
CA ALA A 116 10.24 6.36 -4.00
C ALA A 116 11.61 6.94 -4.35
N CYS A 117 12.56 6.97 -3.40
CA CYS A 117 13.93 7.42 -3.68
C CYS A 117 14.62 6.59 -4.77
N VAL A 118 14.49 5.25 -4.73
CA VAL A 118 15.06 4.36 -5.76
C VAL A 118 14.37 4.57 -7.12
N GLY A 119 13.04 4.75 -7.14
CA GLY A 119 12.28 5.02 -8.36
C GLY A 119 12.63 6.38 -8.97
N ALA A 120 12.81 7.41 -8.13
CA ALA A 120 13.11 8.77 -8.53
C ALA A 120 14.51 8.95 -9.15
N VAL A 121 15.45 8.04 -8.86
CA VAL A 121 16.76 7.94 -9.54
C VAL A 121 16.62 7.34 -10.96
N GLY A 122 15.41 7.30 -11.53
CA GLY A 122 15.20 7.01 -12.95
C GLY A 122 15.10 5.53 -13.27
N ARG A 123 14.40 4.74 -12.45
CA ARG A 123 14.12 3.33 -12.77
C ARG A 123 12.62 3.11 -13.00
N PRO A 124 12.06 3.50 -14.18
CA PRO A 124 10.68 3.16 -14.55
C PRO A 124 10.42 1.65 -14.43
N ARG A 125 11.47 0.84 -14.65
CA ARG A 125 11.48 -0.62 -14.42
C ARG A 125 11.06 -1.03 -13.00
N LEU A 126 11.37 -0.26 -11.96
CA LEU A 126 10.99 -0.61 -10.59
C LEU A 126 9.49 -0.42 -10.37
N ALA A 127 8.91 0.67 -10.87
CA ALA A 127 7.47 0.88 -10.83
C ALA A 127 6.74 -0.23 -11.59
N ASP A 128 7.26 -0.60 -12.77
CA ASP A 128 6.72 -1.71 -13.56
C ASP A 128 6.84 -3.06 -12.84
N LEU A 129 7.97 -3.33 -12.19
CA LEU A 129 8.18 -4.54 -11.38
C LEU A 129 7.22 -4.62 -10.19
N VAL A 130 7.00 -3.50 -9.49
CA VAL A 130 6.09 -3.42 -8.34
C VAL A 130 4.66 -3.62 -8.81
N THR A 131 4.20 -2.87 -9.81
CA THR A 131 2.85 -3.03 -10.37
C THR A 131 2.63 -4.44 -10.91
N SER A 132 3.60 -5.00 -11.64
CA SER A 132 3.53 -6.38 -12.12
C SER A 132 3.40 -7.38 -10.97
N SER A 133 4.25 -7.26 -9.95
CA SER A 133 4.21 -8.12 -8.76
C SER A 133 2.86 -8.03 -8.05
N LEU A 134 2.31 -6.83 -7.86
CA LEU A 134 1.01 -6.63 -7.23
C LEU A 134 -0.13 -7.28 -8.02
N LEU A 135 -0.12 -7.13 -9.36
CA LEU A 135 -1.13 -7.75 -10.23
C LEU A 135 -1.04 -9.27 -10.22
N TRP A 136 0.17 -9.84 -10.24
CA TRP A 136 0.39 -11.28 -10.10
C TRP A 136 -0.08 -11.80 -8.75
N THR A 137 0.26 -11.11 -7.65
CA THR A 137 -0.21 -11.48 -6.31
C THR A 137 -1.74 -11.42 -6.22
N ALA A 138 -2.36 -10.36 -6.74
CA ALA A 138 -3.83 -10.24 -6.76
C ALA A 138 -4.48 -11.37 -7.58
N MET A 139 -3.90 -11.73 -8.73
CA MET A 139 -4.38 -12.83 -9.57
C MET A 139 -4.24 -14.19 -8.85
N VAL A 140 -3.09 -14.47 -8.23
CA VAL A 140 -2.84 -15.76 -7.55
C VAL A 140 -3.69 -15.92 -6.30
N ILE A 141 -3.77 -14.88 -5.46
CA ILE A 141 -4.60 -14.91 -4.25
C ILE A 141 -6.08 -15.00 -4.62
N GLY A 142 -6.53 -14.18 -5.58
CA GLY A 142 -7.91 -14.21 -6.09
C GLY A 142 -8.27 -15.56 -6.70
N GLY A 143 -7.39 -16.13 -7.52
CA GLY A 143 -7.58 -17.45 -8.13
C GLY A 143 -7.64 -18.58 -7.10
N THR A 144 -6.77 -18.53 -6.08
CA THR A 144 -6.79 -19.50 -4.98
C THR A 144 -8.10 -19.39 -4.19
N ALA A 145 -8.58 -18.17 -3.92
CA ALA A 145 -9.86 -17.93 -3.26
C ALA A 145 -11.06 -18.45 -4.08
N LEU A 146 -11.04 -18.26 -5.41
CA LEU A 146 -12.06 -18.79 -6.32
C LEU A 146 -12.12 -20.32 -6.27
N VAL A 147 -10.96 -20.99 -6.34
CA VAL A 147 -10.88 -22.46 -6.26
C VAL A 147 -11.39 -22.95 -4.91
N PHE A 148 -10.93 -22.33 -3.82
CA PHE A 148 -11.38 -22.69 -2.47
C PHE A 148 -12.91 -22.58 -2.36
N ASN A 149 -13.48 -21.45 -2.77
CA ASN A 149 -14.93 -21.22 -2.77
C ASN A 149 -15.69 -22.28 -3.59
N ALA A 150 -15.16 -22.67 -4.75
CA ALA A 150 -15.75 -23.74 -5.57
C ALA A 150 -15.73 -25.10 -4.87
N VAL A 151 -14.63 -25.43 -4.17
CA VAL A 151 -14.49 -26.68 -3.40
C VAL A 151 -15.49 -26.75 -2.24
N ILE A 152 -15.75 -25.62 -1.57
CA ILE A 152 -16.71 -25.56 -0.45
C ILE A 152 -18.16 -25.27 -0.89
N GLY A 153 -18.42 -25.20 -2.20
CA GLY A 153 -19.76 -24.98 -2.75
C GLY A 153 -20.35 -23.58 -2.48
N VAL A 154 -19.50 -22.57 -2.26
CA VAL A 154 -19.93 -21.20 -1.97
C VAL A 154 -19.72 -20.30 -3.19
N GLY A 155 -20.71 -19.44 -3.47
CA GLY A 155 -20.62 -18.46 -4.55
C GLY A 155 -19.48 -17.46 -4.31
N SER A 156 -18.72 -17.15 -5.37
CA SER A 156 -17.55 -16.27 -5.28
C SER A 156 -17.83 -14.78 -5.51
N GLY A 157 -19.05 -14.40 -5.88
CA GLY A 157 -19.47 -13.00 -5.98
C GLY A 157 -18.49 -12.12 -6.77
N ALA A 158 -18.05 -11.02 -6.16
CA ALA A 158 -17.15 -10.05 -6.79
C ALA A 158 -15.69 -10.51 -6.97
N LEU A 159 -15.27 -11.64 -6.36
CA LEU A 159 -13.95 -12.23 -6.63
C LEU A 159 -13.76 -12.60 -8.10
N TRP A 160 -14.83 -12.96 -8.80
CA TRP A 160 -14.78 -13.20 -10.25
C TRP A 160 -14.30 -11.96 -10.99
N VAL A 161 -14.85 -10.79 -10.64
CA VAL A 161 -14.52 -9.52 -11.30
C VAL A 161 -13.10 -9.08 -10.96
N THR A 162 -12.73 -9.08 -9.68
CA THR A 162 -11.42 -8.58 -9.24
C THR A 162 -10.27 -9.47 -9.71
N THR A 163 -10.45 -10.79 -9.68
CA THR A 163 -9.43 -11.75 -10.16
C THR A 163 -9.29 -11.70 -11.67
N SER A 164 -10.40 -11.65 -12.42
CA SER A 164 -10.34 -11.55 -13.88
C SER A 164 -9.74 -10.21 -14.34
N ALA A 165 -10.04 -9.10 -13.66
CA ALA A 165 -9.42 -7.81 -13.96
C ALA A 165 -7.90 -7.84 -13.74
N ALA A 166 -7.43 -8.44 -12.63
CA ALA A 166 -6.00 -8.63 -12.38
C ALA A 166 -5.34 -9.49 -13.46
N ALA A 167 -5.97 -10.61 -13.84
CA ALA A 167 -5.48 -11.49 -14.90
C ALA A 167 -5.38 -10.79 -16.26
N LEU A 168 -6.40 -10.03 -16.64
CA LEU A 168 -6.39 -9.25 -17.88
C LEU A 168 -5.28 -8.18 -17.88
N ALA A 169 -5.06 -7.51 -16.75
CA ALA A 169 -4.00 -6.52 -16.60
C ALA A 169 -2.60 -7.16 -16.72
N VAL A 170 -2.39 -8.35 -16.14
CA VAL A 170 -1.15 -9.14 -16.32
C VAL A 170 -0.93 -9.48 -17.80
N LEU A 171 -1.95 -10.02 -18.47
CA LEU A 171 -1.87 -10.44 -19.88
C LEU A 171 -1.62 -9.27 -20.83
N ALA A 172 -2.28 -8.13 -20.61
CA ALA A 172 -2.09 -6.93 -21.42
C ALA A 172 -0.65 -6.41 -21.32
N ARG A 173 -0.06 -6.43 -20.13
CA ARG A 173 1.35 -6.01 -19.91
C ARG A 173 2.35 -6.97 -20.55
N GLY A 174 2.10 -8.27 -20.52
CA GLY A 174 2.95 -9.26 -21.20
C GLY A 174 3.03 -9.08 -22.71
N ARG A 175 1.94 -8.58 -23.34
CA ARG A 175 1.91 -8.30 -24.78
C ARG A 175 2.69 -7.06 -25.17
N VAL A 176 2.64 -6.00 -24.35
CA VAL A 176 3.38 -4.75 -24.59
C VAL A 176 4.89 -4.93 -24.42
N ALA A 177 5.33 -5.87 -23.57
CA ALA A 177 6.75 -6.15 -23.38
C ALA A 177 7.39 -7.05 -24.45
N GLY A 178 6.57 -7.71 -25.28
CA GLY A 178 7.02 -8.65 -26.32
C GLY A 178 6.91 -8.13 -27.76
N SER A 179 6.40 -6.91 -27.96
CA SER A 179 6.32 -6.19 -29.24
C SER A 179 7.44 -5.17 -29.39
#